data_AF-A0A521NND3-F1
#
_entry.id   AF-A0A521NND3-F1
#
_cell.length_a   1.000
_cell.length_b   1.000
_cell.length_c   1.000
_cell.angle_alpha   90.00
_cell.angle_beta   90.00
_cell.angle_gamma   90.00
#
_symmetry.space_group_name_H-M   'P 1'
#
loop_
_entity.id
_entity.type
_entity.pdbx_description
1 polymer ?
#
loop_
_entity_poly.entity_id
_entity_poly.type
_entity_poly.pdbx_seq_one_letter_code
_entity_poly.pdbx_strand_id
1 'polypeptide(L)'
;MESSFYSYWSANYSDVLELMASIPWSPVTLSDDRIQGKISLLVRDGTNYRKYLRLFPEVMCEPLELFYILRRATGLLNLPIAQDLLSTHGWHGANYGALLTLLAPRPEYLPLLIEAESRWKYARPGIHLAMAACGGCSLVAPELLKSHAHAISVREMLDELPPVSLPARPPWTDALDRQARKETAVIRAVYRARGLEAARALMKKGATGYLGLRYAEWIRLGCPEPPDIEDAPQEQAPLAEERTIEQTPPSPPADPVAKKSWWKLW
;
A
#
# COMPACT_ATOMS: atom_id res chain seq x y z
N MET A 1 12.97 -3.86 -23.18
CA MET A 1 11.85 -3.65 -22.24
C MET A 1 12.39 -3.96 -20.86
N GLU A 2 13.17 -3.02 -20.32
CA GLU A 2 13.84 -3.19 -19.04
C GLU A 2 12.80 -3.11 -17.92
N SER A 3 12.73 -4.22 -17.19
CA SER A 3 11.86 -4.44 -16.05
C SER A 3 12.20 -3.44 -14.94
N SER A 4 11.44 -2.35 -14.89
CA SER A 4 11.39 -1.40 -13.76
C SER A 4 10.82 -2.10 -12.52
N PHE A 5 11.62 -2.96 -11.89
CA PHE A 5 11.22 -3.74 -10.71
C PHE A 5 11.66 -3.12 -9.37
N TYR A 6 12.26 -1.93 -9.36
CA TYR A 6 12.88 -1.35 -8.15
C TYR A 6 12.44 0.08 -7.82
N SER A 7 11.16 0.40 -8.01
CA SER A 7 10.55 1.66 -7.55
C SER A 7 9.34 1.40 -6.64
N TYR A 8 9.46 0.47 -5.69
CA TYR A 8 8.36 0.03 -4.82
C TYR A 8 8.44 0.58 -3.39
N TRP A 9 9.01 1.75 -3.21
CA TRP A 9 9.03 2.43 -1.92
C TRP A 9 8.24 3.73 -2.10
N SER A 10 7.07 3.82 -1.49
CA SER A 10 6.31 5.07 -1.33
C SER A 10 6.61 5.69 0.05
N ALA A 11 6.28 6.96 0.29
CA ALA A 11 6.42 7.57 1.63
C ALA A 11 5.66 6.85 2.69
N ASN A 12 4.45 6.51 2.29
CA ASN A 12 3.59 5.77 3.14
C ASN A 12 4.13 4.38 3.34
N TYR A 13 5.11 3.86 2.59
CA TYR A 13 5.66 2.52 2.83
C TYR A 13 6.17 2.35 4.26
N SER A 14 6.94 3.31 4.82
CA SER A 14 7.38 3.20 6.21
C SER A 14 6.20 3.34 7.19
N ASP A 15 5.27 4.25 6.91
CA ASP A 15 4.15 4.57 7.80
C ASP A 15 3.12 3.42 7.79
N VAL A 16 2.87 2.85 6.61
CA VAL A 16 2.08 1.65 6.31
C VAL A 16 2.72 0.43 6.91
N LEU A 17 4.04 0.23 6.78
CA LEU A 17 4.71 -0.90 7.42
C LEU A 17 4.66 -0.78 8.95
N GLU A 18 4.85 0.41 9.52
CA GLU A 18 4.72 0.62 10.96
C GLU A 18 3.28 0.36 11.42
N LEU A 19 2.30 0.81 10.65
CA LEU A 19 0.88 0.53 10.88
C LEU A 19 0.58 -0.97 10.79
N MET A 20 1.03 -1.66 9.73
CA MET A 20 0.84 -3.09 9.53
C MET A 20 1.53 -3.91 10.62
N ALA A 21 2.73 -3.51 11.05
CA ALA A 21 3.46 -4.14 12.14
C ALA A 21 2.79 -3.94 13.50
N SER A 22 2.07 -2.82 13.68
CA SER A 22 1.35 -2.55 14.92
C SER A 22 0.09 -3.41 15.08
N ILE A 23 -0.56 -3.82 13.98
CA ILE A 23 -1.78 -4.65 14.05
C ILE A 23 -1.37 -6.12 14.21
N PRO A 24 -1.61 -6.76 15.37
CA PRO A 24 -1.12 -8.11 15.69
C PRO A 24 -1.77 -9.24 14.87
N TRP A 25 -2.68 -8.90 13.95
CA TRP A 25 -3.30 -9.87 13.06
C TRP A 25 -2.41 -10.12 11.86
N SER A 26 -1.95 -11.36 11.67
CA SER A 26 -1.31 -11.76 10.42
C SER A 26 -2.28 -11.55 9.25
N PRO A 27 -1.82 -11.09 8.08
CA PRO A 27 -2.66 -11.00 6.89
C PRO A 27 -3.32 -12.32 6.48
N VAL A 28 -2.64 -13.45 6.74
CA VAL A 28 -3.20 -14.80 6.53
C VAL A 28 -4.44 -15.04 7.40
N THR A 29 -4.59 -14.29 8.49
CA THR A 29 -5.76 -14.33 9.37
C THR A 29 -6.86 -13.34 9.00
N LEU A 30 -6.66 -12.54 7.96
CA LEU A 30 -7.65 -11.60 7.42
C LEU A 30 -8.32 -12.10 6.13
N SER A 31 -7.91 -13.26 5.61
CA SER A 31 -8.57 -13.91 4.46
C SER A 31 -9.94 -14.51 4.82
N ASP A 32 -10.74 -14.74 3.78
CA ASP A 32 -12.15 -15.17 3.72
C ASP A 32 -12.83 -15.63 5.03
N ASP A 33 -12.47 -16.77 5.60
CA ASP A 33 -13.19 -17.32 6.77
C ASP A 33 -12.74 -16.72 8.12
N ARG A 34 -11.60 -16.02 8.14
CA ARG A 34 -10.97 -15.58 9.38
C ARG A 34 -11.31 -14.14 9.72
N ILE A 35 -11.60 -13.29 8.74
CA ILE A 35 -11.98 -11.88 8.99
C ILE A 35 -13.24 -11.79 9.86
N GLN A 36 -14.24 -12.66 9.62
CA GLN A 36 -15.43 -12.74 10.45
C GLN A 36 -15.10 -13.09 11.91
N GLY A 37 -14.24 -14.08 12.13
CA GLY A 37 -13.80 -14.48 13.47
C GLY A 37 -13.06 -13.34 14.18
N LYS A 38 -12.22 -12.60 13.45
CA LYS A 38 -11.48 -11.44 13.96
C LYS A 38 -12.38 -10.26 14.32
N ILE A 39 -13.31 -9.90 13.45
CA ILE A 39 -14.29 -8.85 13.73
C ILE A 39 -15.22 -9.27 14.90
N SER A 40 -15.62 -10.54 14.97
CA SER A 40 -16.42 -11.06 16.10
C SER A 40 -15.65 -11.00 17.42
N LEU A 41 -14.34 -11.26 17.39
CA LEU A 41 -13.46 -11.12 18.54
C LEU A 41 -13.42 -9.66 19.03
N LEU A 42 -13.28 -8.69 18.12
CA LEU A 42 -13.37 -7.27 18.44
C LEU A 42 -14.70 -6.90 19.08
N VAL A 43 -15.83 -7.40 18.53
CA VAL A 43 -17.15 -7.13 19.12
C VAL A 43 -17.24 -7.68 20.53
N ARG A 44 -16.78 -8.91 20.76
CA ARG A 44 -16.80 -9.55 22.08
C ARG A 44 -15.97 -8.75 23.09
N ASP A 45 -14.72 -8.46 22.75
CA ASP A 45 -13.79 -7.80 23.66
C ASP A 45 -14.21 -6.33 23.89
N GLY A 46 -14.59 -5.63 22.83
CA GLY A 46 -15.13 -4.27 22.92
C GLY A 46 -16.39 -4.18 23.77
N THR A 47 -17.31 -5.15 23.66
CA THR A 47 -18.54 -5.17 24.48
C THR A 47 -18.23 -5.42 25.95
N ASN A 48 -17.39 -6.42 26.25
CA ASN A 48 -17.06 -6.80 27.63
C ASN A 48 -16.30 -5.70 28.38
N TYR A 49 -15.49 -4.93 27.66
CA TYR A 49 -14.62 -3.90 28.23
C TYR A 49 -15.04 -2.47 27.88
N ARG A 50 -16.23 -2.28 27.29
CA ARG A 50 -16.73 -0.98 26.76
C ARG A 50 -16.59 0.18 27.74
N LYS A 51 -16.83 -0.08 29.03
CA LYS A 51 -16.73 0.90 30.13
C LYS A 51 -15.35 1.56 30.25
N TYR A 52 -14.29 0.93 29.73
CA TYR A 52 -12.92 1.44 29.76
C TYR A 52 -12.56 2.28 28.53
N LEU A 53 -13.33 2.23 27.43
CA LEU A 53 -13.00 2.95 26.19
C LEU A 53 -12.89 4.46 26.41
N ARG A 54 -13.84 5.05 27.15
CA ARG A 54 -13.85 6.50 27.45
C ARG A 54 -12.82 6.93 28.49
N LEU A 55 -12.21 5.97 29.18
CA LEU A 55 -11.16 6.20 30.18
C LEU A 55 -9.76 6.12 29.54
N PHE A 56 -9.67 5.83 28.25
CA PHE A 56 -8.43 5.94 27.51
C PHE A 56 -8.09 7.43 27.29
N PRO A 57 -6.81 7.86 27.45
CA PRO A 57 -5.62 7.04 27.67
C PRO A 57 -5.25 6.78 29.14
N GLU A 58 -5.97 7.32 30.12
CA GLU A 58 -5.65 7.21 31.54
C GLU A 58 -5.72 5.76 32.06
N VAL A 59 -6.61 4.95 31.49
CA VAL A 59 -6.78 3.53 31.79
C VAL A 59 -6.58 2.71 30.51
N MET A 60 -5.54 1.88 30.51
CA MET A 60 -5.33 0.89 29.46
C MET A 60 -5.75 -0.51 29.93
N CYS A 61 -6.33 -1.27 29.02
CA CYS A 61 -6.83 -2.61 29.26
C CYS A 61 -6.31 -3.49 28.11
N GLU A 62 -5.60 -4.58 28.44
CA GLU A 62 -5.01 -5.49 27.45
C GLU A 62 -6.05 -6.00 26.43
N PRO A 63 -7.27 -6.45 26.82
CA PRO A 63 -8.35 -6.78 25.87
C PRO A 63 -8.72 -5.70 24.84
N LEU A 64 -8.45 -4.42 25.14
CA LEU A 64 -8.74 -3.28 24.27
C LEU A 64 -7.50 -2.78 23.51
N GLU A 65 -6.33 -3.41 23.66
CA GLU A 65 -5.10 -2.97 23.01
C GLU A 65 -5.28 -2.83 21.48
N LEU A 66 -5.98 -3.79 20.88
CA LEU A 66 -6.28 -3.74 19.46
C LEU A 66 -7.21 -2.57 19.08
N PHE A 67 -8.15 -2.18 19.94
CA PHE A 67 -8.98 -0.99 19.71
C PHE A 67 -8.12 0.28 19.69
N TYR A 68 -7.14 0.40 20.59
CA TYR A 68 -6.24 1.57 20.61
C TYR A 68 -5.36 1.62 19.36
N ILE A 69 -4.89 0.47 18.88
CA ILE A 69 -4.11 0.36 17.65
C ILE A 69 -4.98 0.71 16.43
N LEU A 70 -6.19 0.14 16.32
CA LEU A 70 -7.11 0.43 15.23
C LEU A 70 -7.58 1.88 15.23
N ARG A 71 -7.76 2.51 16.39
CA ARG A 71 -8.08 3.94 16.49
C ARG A 71 -6.96 4.81 15.93
N ARG A 72 -5.70 4.51 16.26
CA ARG A 72 -4.55 5.22 15.68
C ARG A 72 -4.42 4.97 14.18
N ALA A 73 -4.56 3.72 13.75
CA ALA A 73 -4.45 3.33 12.35
C ALA A 73 -5.53 3.97 11.48
N THR A 74 -6.77 4.01 11.96
CA THR A 74 -7.89 4.71 11.27
C THR A 74 -7.73 6.23 11.29
N GLY A 75 -7.13 6.80 12.35
CA GLY A 75 -6.78 8.23 12.42
C GLY A 75 -5.65 8.64 11.45
N LEU A 76 -4.76 7.71 11.09
CA LEU A 76 -3.72 7.91 10.09
C LEU A 76 -4.23 7.69 8.66
N LEU A 77 -5.30 6.91 8.47
CA LEU A 77 -5.82 6.55 7.15
C LEU A 77 -6.33 7.78 6.39
N ASN A 78 -5.62 8.10 5.30
CA ASN A 78 -6.02 9.08 4.29
C ASN A 78 -5.99 8.44 2.90
N LEU A 79 -6.38 9.20 1.88
CA LEU A 79 -6.44 8.72 0.50
C LEU A 79 -5.09 8.19 -0.03
N PRO A 80 -3.95 8.89 0.13
CA PRO A 80 -2.64 8.34 -0.26
C PRO A 80 -2.28 7.01 0.43
N ILE A 81 -2.52 6.89 1.74
CA ILE A 81 -2.23 5.67 2.50
C ILE A 81 -3.16 4.53 2.07
N ALA A 82 -4.44 4.83 1.85
CA ALA A 82 -5.41 3.85 1.35
C ALA A 82 -4.98 3.34 -0.04
N GLN A 83 -4.57 4.23 -0.94
CA GLN A 83 -4.06 3.87 -2.26
C GLN A 83 -2.84 2.96 -2.15
N ASP A 84 -1.87 3.30 -1.31
CA ASP A 84 -0.66 2.50 -1.13
C ASP A 84 -0.93 1.11 -0.54
N LEU A 85 -1.82 1.02 0.45
CA LEU A 85 -2.24 -0.25 1.03
C LEU A 85 -2.93 -1.14 -0.02
N LEU A 86 -3.86 -0.57 -0.78
CA LEU A 86 -4.70 -1.31 -1.72
C LEU A 86 -3.99 -1.65 -3.04
N SER A 87 -2.91 -0.96 -3.41
CA SER A 87 -2.23 -1.14 -4.71
C SER A 87 -0.77 -1.64 -4.61
N THR A 88 0.04 -1.13 -3.69
CA THR A 88 1.51 -1.28 -3.70
C THR A 88 2.00 -2.42 -2.81
N HIS A 89 1.30 -2.72 -1.71
CA HIS A 89 1.77 -3.62 -0.65
C HIS A 89 1.30 -5.09 -0.79
N GLY A 90 0.99 -5.49 -2.02
CA GLY A 90 0.51 -6.84 -2.32
C GLY A 90 -0.83 -7.17 -1.66
N TRP A 91 -1.15 -8.46 -1.61
CA TRP A 91 -2.38 -8.94 -0.97
C TRP A 91 -2.41 -8.70 0.55
N HIS A 92 -1.24 -8.57 1.20
CA HIS A 92 -1.13 -8.23 2.61
C HIS A 92 -1.63 -6.81 2.89
N GLY A 93 -1.11 -5.83 2.14
CA GLY A 93 -1.59 -4.46 2.20
C GLY A 93 -3.07 -4.35 1.88
N ALA A 94 -3.55 -5.09 0.89
CA ALA A 94 -4.96 -5.08 0.51
C ALA A 94 -5.89 -5.51 1.65
N ASN A 95 -5.50 -6.52 2.44
CA ASN A 95 -6.27 -6.96 3.60
C ASN A 95 -6.32 -5.90 4.71
N TYR A 96 -5.19 -5.26 5.03
CA TYR A 96 -5.19 -4.17 6.01
C TYR A 96 -5.93 -2.94 5.49
N GLY A 97 -5.70 -2.53 4.24
CA GLY A 97 -6.40 -1.42 3.60
C GLY A 97 -7.91 -1.62 3.60
N ALA A 98 -8.36 -2.83 3.28
CA ALA A 98 -9.77 -3.20 3.36
C ALA A 98 -10.32 -3.14 4.79
N LEU A 99 -9.60 -3.69 5.78
CA LEU A 99 -10.00 -3.62 7.19
C LEU A 99 -10.10 -2.18 7.68
N LEU A 100 -9.10 -1.34 7.42
CA LEU A 100 -9.09 0.06 7.87
C LEU A 100 -10.18 0.87 7.16
N THR A 101 -10.39 0.64 5.87
CA THR A 101 -11.47 1.29 5.12
C THR A 101 -12.84 0.83 5.60
N LEU A 102 -13.00 -0.44 5.97
CA LEU A 102 -14.20 -0.94 6.61
C LEU A 102 -14.48 -0.24 7.95
N LEU A 103 -13.44 0.07 8.73
CA LEU A 103 -13.57 0.71 10.04
C LEU A 103 -13.61 2.24 9.99
N ALA A 104 -13.07 2.87 8.96
CA ALA A 104 -13.13 4.32 8.71
C ALA A 104 -13.51 4.59 7.25
N PRO A 105 -14.77 4.28 6.88
CA PRO A 105 -15.20 4.37 5.49
C PRO A 105 -15.26 5.81 5.01
N ARG A 106 -14.80 6.02 3.78
CA ARG A 106 -14.95 7.28 3.05
C ARG A 106 -15.34 7.00 1.61
N PRO A 107 -16.29 7.74 1.01
CA PRO A 107 -16.71 7.52 -0.39
C PRO A 107 -15.54 7.59 -1.39
N GLU A 108 -14.55 8.44 -1.12
CA GLU A 108 -13.34 8.62 -1.95
C GLU A 108 -12.48 7.36 -2.07
N TYR A 109 -12.62 6.38 -1.16
CA TYR A 109 -11.86 5.11 -1.22
C TYR A 109 -12.51 4.07 -2.14
N LEU A 110 -13.76 4.26 -2.56
CA LEU A 110 -14.50 3.28 -3.36
C LEU A 110 -13.80 2.93 -4.69
N PRO A 111 -13.26 3.88 -5.48
CA PRO A 111 -12.52 3.54 -6.70
C PRO A 111 -11.30 2.66 -6.45
N LEU A 112 -10.56 2.91 -5.35
CA LEU A 112 -9.38 2.13 -4.97
C LEU A 112 -9.74 0.70 -4.61
N LEU A 113 -10.88 0.50 -3.94
CA LEU A 113 -11.39 -0.82 -3.57
C LEU A 113 -11.84 -1.63 -4.79
N ILE A 114 -12.50 -0.99 -5.77
CA ILE A 114 -12.89 -1.63 -7.04
C ILE A 114 -11.66 -2.13 -7.79
N GLU A 115 -10.61 -1.30 -7.87
CA GLU A 115 -9.35 -1.69 -8.50
C GLU A 115 -8.70 -2.87 -7.74
N ALA A 116 -8.63 -2.78 -6.41
CA ALA A 116 -8.05 -3.81 -5.55
C ALA A 116 -8.79 -5.15 -5.63
N GLU A 117 -10.12 -5.15 -5.78
CA GLU A 117 -10.94 -6.36 -5.91
C GLU A 117 -10.53 -7.22 -7.12
N SER A 118 -10.22 -6.55 -8.24
CA SER A 118 -9.80 -7.20 -9.48
C SER A 118 -8.42 -7.85 -9.34
N ARG A 119 -7.54 -7.24 -8.53
CA ARG A 119 -6.13 -7.61 -8.38
C ARG A 119 -5.90 -8.65 -7.28
N TRP A 120 -6.62 -8.55 -6.15
CA TRP A 120 -6.30 -9.28 -4.92
C TRP A 120 -7.40 -10.26 -4.50
N LYS A 121 -7.43 -11.45 -5.12
CA LYS A 121 -8.45 -12.48 -4.86
C LYS A 121 -8.58 -12.85 -3.37
N TYR A 122 -7.45 -12.96 -2.66
CA TYR A 122 -7.41 -13.36 -1.24
C TYR A 122 -7.85 -12.27 -0.24
N ALA A 123 -8.08 -11.03 -0.71
CA ALA A 123 -8.57 -9.93 0.12
C ALA A 123 -10.05 -9.61 -0.18
N ARG A 124 -10.70 -10.37 -1.09
CA ARG A 124 -12.02 -10.03 -1.65
C ARG A 124 -13.11 -9.84 -0.59
N PRO A 125 -13.30 -10.73 0.40
CA PRO A 125 -14.36 -10.55 1.39
C PRO A 125 -14.17 -9.29 2.24
N GLY A 126 -12.93 -8.99 2.61
CA GLY A 126 -12.60 -7.72 3.28
C GLY A 126 -12.90 -6.52 2.39
N ILE A 127 -12.50 -6.58 1.11
CA ILE A 127 -12.74 -5.51 0.14
C ILE A 127 -14.24 -5.30 -0.08
N HIS A 128 -15.04 -6.36 -0.23
CA HIS A 128 -16.50 -6.27 -0.38
C HIS A 128 -17.17 -5.63 0.83
N LEU A 129 -16.77 -6.02 2.05
CA LEU A 129 -17.24 -5.37 3.28
C LEU A 129 -16.88 -3.87 3.28
N ALA A 130 -15.66 -3.53 2.90
CA ALA A 130 -15.19 -2.15 2.83
C ALA A 130 -15.92 -1.33 1.77
N MET A 131 -16.20 -1.91 0.60
CA MET A 131 -16.96 -1.27 -0.49
C MET A 131 -18.38 -0.96 -0.03
N ALA A 132 -19.05 -1.92 0.61
CA ALA A 132 -20.37 -1.73 1.18
C ALA A 132 -20.38 -0.62 2.25
N ALA A 133 -19.36 -0.58 3.11
CA ALA A 133 -19.21 0.48 4.10
C ALA A 133 -18.97 1.87 3.47
N CYS A 134 -18.31 1.95 2.31
CA CYS A 134 -18.07 3.21 1.59
C CYS A 134 -19.24 3.67 0.70
N GLY A 135 -20.39 3.00 0.78
CA GLY A 135 -21.58 3.34 -0.03
C GLY A 135 -21.58 2.72 -1.43
N GLY A 136 -20.67 1.78 -1.71
CA GLY A 136 -20.71 0.96 -2.92
C GLY A 136 -21.93 0.05 -2.88
N CYS A 137 -22.92 0.32 -3.75
CA CYS A 137 -24.15 -0.45 -3.86
C CYS A 137 -23.93 -1.81 -4.53
N SER A 138 -23.32 -2.74 -3.81
CA SER A 138 -23.49 -4.17 -4.02
C SER A 138 -24.08 -4.73 -2.74
N LEU A 139 -25.25 -5.36 -2.83
CA LEU A 139 -25.86 -6.08 -1.71
C LEU A 139 -24.77 -6.95 -1.08
N VAL A 140 -24.38 -6.63 0.16
CA VAL A 140 -23.42 -7.42 0.93
C VAL A 140 -23.88 -8.87 0.83
N ALA A 141 -23.00 -9.73 0.34
CA ALA A 141 -23.33 -11.13 0.16
C ALA A 141 -23.91 -11.70 1.47
N PRO A 142 -24.97 -12.52 1.45
CA PRO A 142 -25.66 -12.97 2.66
C PRO A 142 -24.73 -13.50 3.76
N GLU A 143 -23.67 -14.19 3.37
CA GLU A 143 -22.62 -14.74 4.23
C GLU A 143 -21.80 -13.66 4.97
N LEU A 144 -21.70 -12.45 4.44
CA LEU A 144 -20.95 -11.32 5.01
C LEU A 144 -21.82 -10.37 5.83
N LEU A 145 -23.16 -10.53 5.85
CA LEU A 145 -24.07 -9.62 6.56
C LEU A 145 -23.76 -9.52 8.06
N LYS A 146 -23.43 -10.65 8.70
CA LYS A 146 -23.06 -10.67 10.12
C LYS A 146 -21.76 -9.90 10.37
N SER A 147 -20.76 -10.08 9.51
CA SER A 147 -19.48 -9.36 9.58
C SER A 147 -19.67 -7.87 9.37
N HIS A 148 -20.54 -7.47 8.44
CA HIS A 148 -20.90 -6.07 8.21
C HIS A 148 -21.57 -5.44 9.44
N ALA A 149 -22.55 -6.12 10.05
CA ALA A 149 -23.19 -5.67 11.27
C ALA A 149 -22.19 -5.53 12.43
N HIS A 150 -21.31 -6.52 12.61
CA HIS A 150 -20.26 -6.44 13.61
C HIS A 150 -19.27 -5.29 13.34
N ALA A 151 -18.92 -5.03 12.08
CA ALA A 151 -18.05 -3.91 11.73
C ALA A 151 -18.69 -2.57 12.12
N ILE A 152 -20.01 -2.39 11.94
CA ILE A 152 -20.74 -1.21 12.44
C ILE A 152 -20.53 -1.05 13.95
N SER A 153 -20.75 -2.11 14.74
CA SER A 153 -20.55 -2.06 16.19
C SER A 153 -19.11 -1.74 16.59
N VAL A 154 -18.12 -2.27 15.87
CA VAL A 154 -16.71 -1.93 16.11
C VAL A 154 -16.46 -0.45 15.85
N ARG A 155 -17.03 0.13 14.78
CA ARG A 155 -16.91 1.57 14.49
C ARG A 155 -17.50 2.42 15.61
N GLU A 156 -18.70 2.11 16.07
CA GLU A 156 -19.33 2.82 17.19
C GLU A 156 -18.46 2.79 18.45
N MET A 157 -17.80 1.66 18.73
CA MET A 157 -16.88 1.54 19.87
C MET A 157 -15.56 2.29 19.65
N LEU A 158 -15.05 2.34 18.41
CA LEU A 158 -13.89 3.16 18.06
C LEU A 158 -14.18 4.66 18.19
N ASP A 159 -15.43 5.08 17.95
CA ASP A 159 -15.86 6.48 18.10
C ASP A 159 -15.99 6.92 19.56
N GLU A 160 -16.11 5.97 20.50
CA GLU A 160 -16.05 6.26 21.94
C GLU A 160 -14.63 6.53 22.46
N LEU A 161 -13.61 6.13 21.70
CA LEU A 161 -12.23 6.48 22.00
C LEU A 161 -11.96 7.94 21.62
N PRO A 162 -11.10 8.65 22.39
CA PRO A 162 -10.64 9.97 22.02
C PRO A 162 -10.20 10.04 20.55
N PRO A 163 -10.52 11.14 19.85
CA PRO A 163 -10.07 11.33 18.48
C PRO A 163 -8.54 11.34 18.43
N VAL A 164 -8.01 10.56 17.48
CA VAL A 164 -6.59 10.53 17.18
C VAL A 164 -6.41 11.15 15.81
N SER A 165 -5.74 12.30 15.76
CA SER A 165 -5.25 12.88 14.51
C SER A 165 -3.74 12.71 14.47
N LEU A 166 -3.29 11.86 13.56
CA LEU A 166 -1.87 11.61 13.32
C LEU A 166 -1.52 12.19 11.95
N PRO A 167 -0.48 13.04 11.86
CA PRO A 167 -0.09 13.59 10.57
C PRO A 167 0.49 12.47 9.72
N ALA A 168 0.06 12.38 8.46
CA ALA A 168 0.65 11.48 7.49
C ALA A 168 1.77 12.19 6.74
N ARG A 169 2.83 11.47 6.37
CA ARG A 169 3.85 12.04 5.51
C ARG A 169 3.29 12.37 4.12
N PRO A 170 3.77 13.43 3.47
CA PRO A 170 3.47 13.69 2.08
C PRO A 170 3.85 12.49 1.20
N PRO A 171 3.10 12.19 0.13
CA PRO A 171 3.46 11.14 -0.81
C PRO A 171 4.83 11.41 -1.42
N TRP A 172 5.58 10.35 -1.73
CA TRP A 172 6.88 10.50 -2.37
C TRP A 172 6.70 10.96 -3.81
N THR A 173 7.50 11.93 -4.20
CA THR A 173 7.56 12.42 -5.57
C THR A 173 8.70 11.73 -6.32
N ASP A 174 8.57 11.57 -7.63
CA ASP A 174 9.65 11.00 -8.46
C ASP A 174 10.93 11.83 -8.36
N ALA A 175 10.82 13.14 -8.14
CA ALA A 175 11.95 14.02 -7.92
C ALA A 175 12.73 13.63 -6.66
N LEU A 176 12.02 13.33 -5.56
CA LEU A 176 12.63 12.96 -4.29
C LEU A 176 13.33 11.61 -4.38
N ASP A 177 12.72 10.65 -5.06
CA ASP A 177 13.31 9.33 -5.31
C ASP A 177 14.55 9.42 -6.22
N ARG A 178 14.49 10.21 -7.31
CA ARG A 178 15.67 10.47 -8.15
C ARG A 178 16.82 11.08 -7.35
N GLN A 179 16.52 12.03 -6.47
CA GLN A 179 17.52 12.65 -5.61
C GLN A 179 18.13 11.66 -4.62
N ALA A 180 17.29 10.85 -3.96
CA ALA A 180 17.75 9.81 -3.04
C ALA A 180 18.62 8.76 -3.73
N ARG A 181 18.31 8.39 -4.98
CA ARG A 181 19.14 7.48 -5.78
C ARG A 181 20.51 8.08 -6.09
N LYS A 182 20.58 9.37 -6.46
CA LYS A 182 21.85 10.10 -6.67
C LYS A 182 22.69 10.12 -5.39
N GLU A 183 22.09 10.51 -4.28
CA GLU A 183 22.75 10.54 -2.97
C GLU A 183 23.22 9.15 -2.54
N THR A 184 22.42 8.12 -2.76
CA THR A 184 22.79 6.72 -2.46
C THR A 184 24.03 6.28 -3.25
N ALA A 185 24.16 6.70 -4.52
CA ALA A 185 25.35 6.42 -5.32
C ALA A 185 26.61 7.09 -4.72
N VAL A 186 26.48 8.35 -4.27
CA VAL A 186 27.56 9.07 -3.58
C VAL A 186 27.93 8.40 -2.26
N ILE A 187 26.94 8.02 -1.45
CA ILE A 187 27.13 7.30 -0.18
C ILE A 187 27.89 6.00 -0.41
N ARG A 188 27.52 5.23 -1.45
CA ARG A 188 28.23 3.99 -1.82
C ARG A 188 29.68 4.24 -2.23
N ALA A 189 29.95 5.31 -2.97
CA ALA A 189 31.31 5.68 -3.36
C ALA A 189 32.16 6.07 -2.13
N VAL A 190 31.61 6.87 -1.22
CA VAL A 190 32.27 7.26 0.03
C VAL A 190 32.51 6.05 0.93
N TYR A 191 31.54 5.14 1.03
CA TYR A 191 31.70 3.89 1.79
C TYR A 191 32.89 3.07 1.27
N ARG A 192 33.01 2.91 -0.04
CA ARG A 192 34.12 2.17 -0.66
C ARG A 192 35.48 2.84 -0.46
N ALA A 193 35.52 4.18 -0.45
CA ALA A 193 36.76 4.94 -0.36
C ALA A 193 37.23 5.22 1.08
N ARG A 194 36.30 5.45 2.02
CA ARG A 194 36.57 5.99 3.36
C ARG A 194 35.94 5.20 4.50
N GLY A 195 35.25 4.10 4.18
CA GLY A 195 34.64 3.20 5.16
C GLY A 195 33.30 3.67 5.72
N LEU A 196 32.79 2.91 6.70
CA LEU A 196 31.43 2.99 7.21
C LEU A 196 31.11 4.33 7.90
N GLU A 197 31.98 4.83 8.77
CA GLU A 197 31.69 6.04 9.56
C GLU A 197 31.54 7.29 8.68
N ALA A 198 32.37 7.42 7.63
CA ALA A 198 32.25 8.50 6.66
C ALA A 198 30.93 8.42 5.87
N ALA A 199 30.50 7.22 5.48
CA ALA A 199 29.23 7.01 4.78
C ALA A 199 28.02 7.27 5.69
N ARG A 200 28.07 6.82 6.95
CA ARG A 200 26.98 6.99 7.93
C ARG A 200 26.65 8.47 8.18
N ALA A 201 27.65 9.35 8.18
CA ALA A 201 27.44 10.79 8.33
C ALA A 201 26.63 11.41 7.17
N LEU A 202 26.67 10.80 5.99
CA LEU A 202 25.91 11.22 4.80
C LEU A 202 24.52 10.60 4.75
N MET A 203 24.36 9.36 5.24
CA MET A 203 23.06 8.65 5.23
C MET A 203 21.95 9.37 6.02
N LYS A 204 22.31 10.25 6.96
CA LYS A 204 21.35 11.03 7.77
C LYS A 204 20.98 12.39 7.18
N LYS A 205 21.44 12.70 5.96
CA LYS A 205 21.26 14.01 5.32
C LYS A 205 20.47 13.87 4.01
N GLY A 206 19.95 15.00 3.53
CA GLY A 206 19.31 15.10 2.23
C GLY A 206 18.07 14.21 2.10
N ALA A 207 17.75 13.85 0.86
CA ALA A 207 16.61 13.00 0.54
C ALA A 207 16.75 11.61 1.20
N THR A 208 17.93 11.01 1.14
CA THR A 208 18.20 9.67 1.71
C THR A 208 17.95 9.64 3.22
N GLY A 209 18.39 10.68 3.93
CA GLY A 209 18.14 10.83 5.37
C GLY A 209 16.66 11.00 5.68
N TYR A 210 15.96 11.86 4.94
CA TYR A 210 14.52 12.09 5.12
C TYR A 210 13.70 10.80 4.90
N LEU A 211 13.95 10.09 3.80
CA LEU A 211 13.25 8.84 3.47
C LEU A 211 13.58 7.71 4.46
N GLY A 212 14.77 7.74 5.06
CA GLY A 212 15.19 6.77 6.07
C GLY A 212 14.62 6.98 7.47
N LEU A 213 13.90 8.09 7.71
CA LEU A 213 13.27 8.35 9.01
C LEU A 213 12.15 7.33 9.28
N ARG A 214 12.17 6.72 10.46
CA ARG A 214 10.99 5.98 10.96
C ARG A 214 9.88 6.96 11.31
N TYR A 215 8.62 6.52 11.28
CA TYR A 215 7.49 7.42 11.50
C TYR A 215 7.54 8.07 12.88
N ALA A 216 7.78 7.27 13.93
CA ALA A 216 8.00 7.80 15.28
C ALA A 216 9.13 8.84 15.39
N GLU A 217 10.18 8.70 14.57
CA GLU A 217 11.28 9.66 14.53
C GLU A 217 10.89 10.95 13.80
N TRP A 218 10.19 10.83 12.68
CA TRP A 218 9.65 11.97 11.92
C TRP A 218 8.67 12.81 12.76
N ILE A 219 7.77 12.16 13.51
CA ILE A 219 6.87 12.83 14.46
C ILE A 219 7.67 13.57 15.54
N ARG A 220 8.66 12.91 16.14
CA ARG A 220 9.51 13.50 17.20
C ARG A 220 10.28 14.73 16.71
N LEU A 221 10.64 14.77 15.42
CA LEU A 221 11.31 15.90 14.78
C LEU A 221 10.36 17.04 14.37
N GLY A 222 9.07 16.94 14.69
CA GLY A 222 8.08 17.98 14.39
C GLY A 222 7.53 17.91 12.96
N CYS A 223 7.49 16.73 12.37
CA CYS A 223 6.96 16.49 11.02
C CYS A 223 7.66 17.35 9.94
N PRO A 224 9.00 17.27 9.81
CA PRO A 224 9.73 18.08 8.84
C PRO A 224 9.22 17.80 7.42
N GLU A 225 9.25 18.84 6.58
CA GLU A 225 8.97 18.73 5.15
C GLU A 225 10.12 18.03 4.41
N PRO A 226 9.85 17.43 3.24
CA PRO A 226 10.90 16.90 2.40
C PRO A 226 11.92 18.01 2.06
N PRO A 227 13.22 17.68 1.98
CA PRO A 227 14.25 18.66 1.65
C PRO A 227 14.01 19.22 0.23
N ASP A 228 14.37 20.48 0.02
CA ASP A 228 14.34 21.10 -1.30
C ASP A 228 15.15 20.27 -2.29
N ILE A 229 14.49 19.85 -3.36
CA ILE A 229 15.11 19.02 -4.41
C ILE A 229 15.64 19.98 -5.45
N GLU A 230 16.94 19.90 -5.75
CA GLU A 230 17.50 20.58 -6.92
C GLU A 230 16.84 20.01 -8.18
N ASP A 231 15.88 20.75 -8.74
CA ASP A 231 15.24 20.42 -10.01
C ASP A 231 16.31 20.42 -11.11
N ALA A 232 16.80 19.24 -11.47
CA ALA A 232 17.47 19.06 -12.74
C ALA A 232 16.44 19.35 -13.85
N PRO A 233 16.79 20.13 -14.90
CA PRO A 233 15.89 20.37 -16.01
C PRO A 233 15.39 19.03 -16.56
N GLN A 234 14.09 18.91 -16.76
CA GLN A 234 13.50 17.76 -17.45
C GLN A 234 14.26 17.55 -18.76
N GLU A 235 14.95 16.42 -18.87
CA GLU A 235 15.60 15.99 -20.10
C GLU A 235 14.48 15.90 -21.15
N GLN A 236 14.40 16.92 -22.01
CA GLN A 236 13.44 16.97 -23.09
C GLN A 236 13.65 15.71 -23.94
N ALA A 237 12.60 14.90 -24.03
CA ALA A 237 12.60 13.72 -24.89
C ALA A 237 13.08 14.13 -26.30
N PRO A 238 14.03 13.40 -26.91
CA PRO A 238 14.45 13.73 -28.26
C PRO A 238 13.26 13.56 -29.20
N LEU A 239 12.90 14.65 -29.89
CA LEU A 239 11.98 14.67 -31.01
C LEU A 239 12.38 13.56 -31.97
N ALA A 240 11.46 12.61 -32.21
CA ALA A 240 11.65 11.51 -33.12
C ALA A 240 11.98 12.04 -34.51
N GLU A 241 13.21 11.81 -34.97
CA GLU A 241 13.56 11.94 -36.38
C GLU A 241 12.76 10.89 -37.18
N GLU A 242 11.95 11.38 -38.11
CA GLU A 242 11.21 10.62 -39.10
C GLU A 242 12.17 9.71 -39.89
N ARG A 243 12.14 8.41 -39.61
CA ARG A 243 12.70 7.40 -40.52
C ARG A 243 11.63 7.00 -41.51
N THR A 244 11.74 7.55 -42.70
CA THR A 244 11.11 7.11 -43.95
C THR A 244 11.27 5.59 -44.10
N ILE A 245 10.16 4.86 -44.05
CA ILE A 245 10.12 3.43 -44.38
C ILE A 245 10.01 3.33 -45.91
N GLU A 246 11.10 2.93 -46.55
CA GLU A 246 11.12 2.56 -47.96
C GLU A 246 10.38 1.22 -48.13
N GLN A 247 9.24 1.25 -48.81
CA GLN A 247 8.41 0.07 -49.09
C GLN A 247 9.00 -0.72 -50.26
N THR A 248 9.46 -1.95 -49.99
CA THR A 248 9.80 -2.93 -51.03
C THR A 248 8.54 -3.75 -51.40
N PRO A 249 8.17 -3.88 -52.68
CA PRO A 249 6.95 -4.61 -53.09
C PRO A 249 7.13 -6.15 -53.07
N PRO A 250 6.03 -6.92 -52.90
CA PRO A 250 6.08 -8.39 -52.81
C PRO A 250 6.15 -9.07 -54.19
N SER A 251 6.97 -10.13 -54.27
CA SER A 251 7.02 -11.06 -55.43
C SER A 251 5.83 -12.02 -55.46
N PRO A 252 5.35 -12.43 -56.64
CA PRO A 252 4.15 -13.25 -56.83
C PRO A 252 4.37 -14.76 -56.62
N PRO A 253 3.29 -15.55 -56.43
CA PRO A 253 3.36 -16.97 -56.11
C PRO A 253 3.52 -17.83 -57.38
N ALA A 254 4.30 -18.92 -57.26
CA ALA A 254 4.31 -20.02 -58.22
C ALA A 254 3.78 -21.27 -57.53
N ASP A 255 2.74 -21.84 -58.13
CA ASP A 255 1.99 -23.02 -57.69
C ASP A 255 2.28 -24.19 -58.68
N PRO A 256 1.73 -25.39 -58.53
CA PRO A 256 2.42 -26.55 -57.97
C PRO A 256 2.70 -27.65 -59.01
N VAL A 257 3.71 -28.50 -58.79
CA VAL A 257 3.87 -29.76 -59.54
C VAL A 257 4.16 -30.93 -58.61
N ALA A 258 3.21 -31.85 -58.59
CA ALA A 258 3.27 -33.17 -57.98
C ALA A 258 4.37 -34.06 -58.58
N LYS A 259 4.96 -34.96 -57.77
CA LYS A 259 4.99 -36.42 -58.02
C LYS A 259 5.77 -37.21 -56.96
N LYS A 260 5.11 -38.29 -56.50
CA LYS A 260 5.61 -39.63 -56.11
C LYS A 260 6.39 -39.73 -54.79
N SER A 261 5.82 -40.29 -53.72
CA SER A 261 5.61 -41.75 -53.47
C SER A 261 6.88 -42.57 -53.55
N TRP A 262 7.53 -42.86 -52.41
CA TRP A 262 8.19 -44.13 -52.12
C TRP A 262 8.00 -44.48 -50.64
N TRP A 263 7.39 -45.64 -50.39
CA TRP A 263 7.21 -46.28 -49.09
C TRP A 263 8.50 -46.98 -48.62
N LYS A 264 8.61 -47.13 -47.29
CA LYS A 264 9.24 -48.24 -46.50
C LYS A 264 10.70 -48.61 -46.76
N LEU A 265 11.48 -48.70 -45.68
CA LEU A 265 11.92 -49.99 -45.07
C LEU A 265 12.96 -49.74 -43.96
N TRP A 266 12.73 -50.43 -42.83
CA TRP A 266 13.52 -50.56 -41.57
C TRP A 266 13.43 -49.44 -40.54
#